data_AF-A0A662RND0-F1
#
_entry.id   AF-A0A662RND0-F1
#
_cell.length_a   1.000
_cell.length_b   1.000
_cell.length_c   1.000
_cell.angle_alpha   90.00
_cell.angle_beta   90.00
_cell.angle_gamma   90.00
#
_symmetry.space_group_name_H-M   'P 1'
#
loop_
_entity.id
_entity.type
_entity.pdbx_description
1 polymer ?
#
loop_
_entity_poly.entity_id
_entity_poly.type
_entity_poly.pdbx_seq_one_letter_code
_entity_poly.pdbx_strand_id
1 'polypeptide(L)'
;MDGRIFFARFYYYLHTENTPHELKKRQVKGLKMVLSDYLIRSIFPSALLQASARKRVEQRRNLYIICVAYLLFVACAELLTIYNPKAGIASHTVILFILLFHSALVSEKDKNLSRFLMTLVLAPLIRILSLSMPLVHFSRISWFILISIPVFIALLTCMWVQGLRAKDVGVYSPKLKHTPVEAGVILLATPVGIVEYQILKPAPFLGLEVGAANFIVASLIFIICTGFLEELVFRGLLQYNTIKLIDRWWGIVFVSMLFCVLHVGNLALLDCVLAFLIGFIFSIVREKTGSIYGISVSHGIINIILFLVAPLYF
;
A
#
# COMPACT_ATOMS: atom_id res chain seq x y z
N MET A 1 25.88 16.77 35.23
CA MET A 1 25.17 17.47 34.15
C MET A 1 24.30 16.41 33.47
N ASP A 2 22.97 16.38 33.55
CA ASP A 2 22.02 17.47 33.38
C ASP A 2 20.69 17.18 34.12
N GLY A 3 20.42 17.92 35.19
CA GLY A 3 19.14 17.88 35.93
C GLY A 3 18.20 19.03 35.58
N ARG A 4 18.61 19.95 34.69
CA ARG A 4 17.88 21.21 34.42
C ARG A 4 16.93 21.15 33.22
N ILE A 5 17.04 20.13 32.36
CA ILE A 5 16.15 19.95 31.19
C ILE A 5 14.81 19.29 31.59
N PHE A 6 14.76 18.59 32.72
CA PHE A 6 13.54 17.88 33.16
C PHE A 6 12.47 18.82 33.73
N PHE A 7 12.88 19.92 34.38
CA PHE A 7 11.96 20.91 34.97
C PHE A 7 11.25 21.79 33.91
N ALA A 8 11.94 22.12 32.81
CA ALA A 8 11.37 22.95 31.75
C ALA A 8 10.23 22.26 30.98
N ARG A 9 10.29 20.92 30.84
CA ARG A 9 9.25 20.14 30.15
C ARG A 9 8.00 19.92 31.00
N PHE A 10 8.14 19.97 32.34
CA PHE A 10 7.02 19.87 33.27
C PHE A 10 6.23 21.19 33.34
N TYR A 11 6.91 22.33 33.22
CA TYR A 11 6.29 23.66 33.23
C TYR A 11 5.46 23.95 31.98
N TYR A 12 5.93 23.52 30.80
CA TYR A 12 5.21 23.69 29.53
C TYR A 12 3.92 22.84 29.45
N TYR A 13 3.84 21.75 30.22
CA TYR A 13 2.69 20.83 30.23
C TYR A 13 1.51 21.33 31.07
N LEU A 14 1.71 22.37 31.90
CA LEU A 14 0.73 22.86 32.86
C LEU A 14 -0.06 24.10 32.38
N HIS A 15 0.32 24.72 31.24
CA HIS A 15 -0.21 26.04 30.82
C HIS A 15 -1.13 26.04 29.60
N THR A 16 -1.68 24.88 29.19
CA THR A 16 -2.84 24.85 28.26
C THR A 16 -4.11 24.70 29.08
N GLU A 17 -5.06 25.63 28.94
CA GLU A 17 -6.37 25.63 29.61
C GLU A 17 -7.05 24.27 29.48
N ASN A 18 -6.97 23.47 30.54
CA ASN A 18 -7.66 22.19 30.65
C ASN A 18 -8.58 22.26 31.86
N THR A 19 -9.79 21.75 31.71
CA THR A 19 -10.76 21.65 32.80
C THR A 19 -10.19 20.81 33.96
N PRO A 20 -10.57 21.08 35.23
CA PRO A 20 -10.02 20.41 36.41
C PRO A 20 -10.06 18.87 36.36
N HIS A 21 -11.02 18.31 35.63
CA HIS A 21 -11.21 16.87 35.44
C HIS A 21 -10.14 16.24 34.51
N GLU A 22 -9.69 16.96 33.48
CA GLU A 22 -8.62 16.53 32.56
C GLU A 22 -7.26 16.50 33.27
N LEU A 23 -6.99 17.49 34.14
CA LEU A 23 -5.76 17.59 34.93
C LEU A 23 -5.58 16.39 35.87
N LYS A 24 -6.63 16.01 36.60
CA LYS A 24 -6.61 14.86 37.53
C LYS A 24 -6.38 13.53 36.80
N LYS A 25 -7.01 13.35 35.63
CA LYS A 25 -6.85 12.14 34.80
C LYS A 25 -5.43 12.02 34.22
N ARG A 26 -4.82 13.16 33.83
CA ARG A 26 -3.43 13.22 33.35
C ARG A 26 -2.41 13.00 34.46
N GLN A 27 -2.61 13.58 35.64
CA GLN A 27 -1.75 13.34 36.82
C GLN A 27 -1.75 11.87 37.24
N VAL A 28 -2.93 11.24 37.32
CA VAL A 28 -3.04 9.81 37.67
C VAL A 28 -2.37 8.92 36.62
N LYS A 29 -2.49 9.27 35.33
CA LYS A 29 -1.83 8.53 34.23
C LYS A 29 -0.31 8.70 34.25
N GLY A 30 0.18 9.90 34.54
CA GLY A 30 1.61 10.19 34.72
C GLY A 30 2.20 9.43 35.91
N LEU A 31 1.51 9.44 37.05
CA LEU A 31 1.94 8.73 38.26
C LEU A 31 1.99 7.21 38.05
N LYS A 32 0.97 6.63 37.39
CA LYS A 32 0.96 5.19 37.05
C LYS A 32 2.12 4.80 36.12
N MET A 33 2.48 5.66 35.18
CA MET A 33 3.59 5.42 34.25
C MET A 33 4.95 5.49 34.94
N VAL A 34 5.15 6.47 35.82
CA VAL A 34 6.39 6.60 36.62
C VAL A 34 6.56 5.43 37.58
N LEU A 35 5.48 5.03 38.27
CA LEU A 35 5.49 3.87 39.17
C LEU A 35 5.78 2.56 38.40
N SER A 36 5.20 2.38 37.21
CA SER A 36 5.49 1.24 36.35
C SER A 36 6.95 1.20 35.93
N ASP A 37 7.52 2.32 35.47
CA ASP A 37 8.92 2.37 35.05
C ASP A 37 9.90 2.12 36.21
N TYR A 38 9.57 2.62 37.40
CA TYR A 38 10.38 2.41 38.60
C TYR A 38 10.34 0.95 39.05
N LEU A 39 9.16 0.32 39.06
CA LEU A 39 8.99 -1.11 39.38
C LEU A 39 9.70 -2.02 38.37
N ILE A 40 9.62 -1.71 37.07
CA ILE A 40 10.32 -2.49 36.04
C ILE A 40 11.85 -2.41 36.23
N ARG A 41 12.37 -1.22 36.58
CA ARG A 41 13.81 -1.01 36.82
C ARG A 41 14.30 -1.57 38.15
N SER A 42 13.44 -1.70 39.16
CA SER A 42 13.81 -2.30 40.45
C SER A 42 13.76 -3.83 40.42
N ILE A 43 12.94 -4.42 39.54
CA ILE A 43 12.75 -5.88 39.44
C ILE A 43 13.71 -6.51 38.42
N PHE A 44 14.04 -5.82 37.33
CA PHE A 44 14.92 -6.36 36.29
C PHE A 44 16.33 -5.74 36.34
N PRO A 45 17.40 -6.55 36.39
CA PRO A 45 18.77 -6.09 36.21
C PRO A 45 18.89 -5.21 34.95
N SER A 46 19.60 -4.08 35.08
CA SER A 46 19.84 -3.14 33.98
C SER A 46 20.36 -3.81 32.70
N ALA A 47 21.15 -4.88 32.84
CA ALA A 47 21.65 -5.71 31.75
C ALA A 47 20.54 -6.44 30.95
N LEU A 48 19.49 -6.97 31.62
CA LEU A 48 18.37 -7.64 30.93
C LEU A 48 17.51 -6.64 30.17
N LEU A 49 17.30 -5.44 30.73
CA LEU A 49 16.61 -4.34 30.05
C LEU A 49 17.39 -3.88 28.81
N GLN A 50 18.71 -3.75 28.91
CA GLN A 50 19.58 -3.42 27.78
C GLN A 50 19.60 -4.52 26.71
N ALA A 51 19.67 -5.79 27.11
CA ALA A 51 19.64 -6.93 26.18
C ALA A 51 18.30 -7.02 25.43
N SER A 52 17.18 -6.82 26.13
CA SER A 52 15.84 -6.79 25.54
C SER A 52 15.69 -5.60 24.57
N ALA A 53 16.17 -4.42 24.95
CA ALA A 53 16.19 -3.25 24.08
C ALA A 53 17.03 -3.49 22.82
N ARG A 54 18.23 -4.06 22.97
CA ARG A 54 19.11 -4.41 21.85
C ARG A 54 18.46 -5.41 20.89
N LYS A 55 17.84 -6.47 21.43
CA LYS A 55 17.11 -7.48 20.63
C LYS A 55 15.95 -6.86 19.86
N ARG A 56 15.22 -5.91 20.46
CA ARG A 56 14.12 -5.19 19.80
C ARG A 56 14.61 -4.29 18.66
N VAL A 57 15.73 -3.58 18.86
CA VAL A 57 16.36 -2.74 17.83
C VAL A 57 16.84 -3.60 16.66
N GLU A 58 17.49 -4.71 16.95
CA GLU A 58 17.97 -5.66 15.94
C GLU A 58 16.82 -6.27 15.13
N GLN A 59 15.74 -6.68 15.80
CA GLN A 59 14.54 -7.18 15.13
C GLN A 59 13.94 -6.12 14.18
N ARG A 60 13.79 -4.86 14.63
CA ARG A 60 13.29 -3.78 13.76
C ARG A 60 14.21 -3.53 12.57
N ARG A 61 15.53 -3.49 12.78
CA ARG A 61 16.51 -3.33 11.69
C ARG A 61 16.35 -4.43 10.64
N ASN A 62 16.16 -5.67 11.06
CA ASN A 62 15.97 -6.80 10.15
C ASN A 62 14.70 -6.65 9.31
N LEU A 63 13.60 -6.12 9.86
CA LEU A 63 12.36 -5.89 9.11
C LEU A 63 12.54 -4.87 7.99
N TYR A 64 13.26 -3.76 8.24
CA TYR A 64 13.56 -2.77 7.20
C TYR A 64 14.41 -3.37 6.07
N ILE A 65 15.44 -4.15 6.43
CA ILE A 65 16.30 -4.82 5.45
C ILE A 65 15.47 -5.78 4.59
N ILE A 66 14.57 -6.56 5.19
CA ILE A 66 13.69 -7.47 4.46
C ILE A 66 12.83 -6.70 3.45
N CYS A 67 12.21 -5.58 3.85
CA CYS A 67 11.38 -4.79 2.95
C CYS A 67 12.19 -4.22 1.77
N VAL A 68 13.34 -3.62 2.06
CA VAL A 68 14.22 -3.05 1.04
C VAL A 68 14.74 -4.14 0.10
N ALA A 69 15.12 -5.30 0.62
CA ALA A 69 15.58 -6.43 -0.19
C ALA A 69 14.50 -6.91 -1.16
N TYR A 70 13.26 -7.08 -0.71
CA TYR A 70 12.17 -7.48 -1.61
C TYR A 70 11.81 -6.40 -2.62
N LEU A 71 11.82 -5.12 -2.23
CA LEU A 71 11.62 -4.02 -3.17
C LEU A 71 12.70 -4.02 -4.26
N LEU A 72 13.96 -4.24 -3.89
CA LEU A 72 15.08 -4.36 -4.83
C LEU A 72 14.93 -5.59 -5.74
N PHE A 73 14.54 -6.75 -5.20
CA PHE A 73 14.29 -7.93 -6.03
C PHE A 73 13.18 -7.69 -7.06
N VAL A 74 12.07 -7.07 -6.64
CA VAL A 74 10.99 -6.70 -7.57
C VAL A 74 11.49 -5.69 -8.59
N ALA A 75 12.22 -4.64 -8.17
CA ALA A 75 12.77 -3.65 -9.10
C ALA A 75 13.75 -4.24 -10.12
N CYS A 76 14.64 -5.13 -9.69
CA CYS A 76 15.53 -5.85 -10.60
C CYS A 76 14.77 -6.74 -11.57
N ALA A 77 13.72 -7.44 -11.10
CA ALA A 77 12.86 -8.25 -11.97
C ALA A 77 12.12 -7.37 -12.99
N GLU A 78 11.55 -6.24 -12.58
CA GLU A 78 10.91 -5.26 -13.47
C GLU A 78 11.87 -4.74 -14.53
N LEU A 79 13.09 -4.34 -14.14
CA LEU A 79 14.12 -3.93 -15.10
C LEU A 79 14.48 -5.06 -16.08
N LEU A 80 14.53 -6.31 -15.61
CA LEU A 80 14.81 -7.46 -16.47
C LEU A 80 13.67 -7.72 -17.46
N THR A 81 12.41 -7.44 -17.10
CA THR A 81 11.26 -7.62 -18.02
C THR A 81 11.39 -6.74 -19.27
N ILE A 82 12.00 -5.55 -19.15
CA ILE A 82 12.25 -4.63 -20.27
C ILE A 82 13.16 -5.29 -21.32
N TYR A 83 14.24 -5.95 -20.88
CA TYR A 83 15.22 -6.56 -21.78
C TYR A 83 14.81 -7.97 -22.25
N ASN A 84 14.24 -8.77 -21.35
CA ASN A 84 13.84 -10.13 -21.62
C ASN A 84 12.59 -10.50 -20.80
N PRO A 85 11.39 -10.38 -21.39
CA PRO A 85 10.13 -10.66 -20.69
C PRO A 85 10.08 -12.07 -20.09
N LYS A 86 10.65 -13.08 -20.76
CA LYS A 86 10.68 -14.47 -20.26
C LYS A 86 11.53 -14.59 -18.99
N ALA A 87 12.72 -13.97 -19.00
CA ALA A 87 13.60 -13.95 -17.83
C ALA A 87 13.01 -13.12 -16.67
N GLY A 88 12.29 -12.05 -17.00
CA GLY A 88 11.50 -11.27 -16.04
C GLY A 88 10.40 -12.11 -15.37
N ILE A 89 9.57 -12.82 -16.14
CA ILE A 89 8.57 -13.76 -15.61
C ILE A 89 9.22 -14.81 -14.71
N ALA A 90 10.33 -15.41 -15.14
CA ALA A 90 11.07 -16.39 -14.34
C ALA A 90 11.55 -15.78 -13.01
N SER A 91 12.05 -14.54 -13.04
CA SER A 91 12.50 -13.82 -11.83
C SER A 91 11.35 -13.52 -10.87
N HIS A 92 10.20 -13.03 -11.36
CA HIS A 92 9.01 -12.85 -10.52
C HIS A 92 8.50 -14.17 -9.95
N THR A 93 8.59 -15.27 -10.72
CA THR A 93 8.22 -16.60 -10.26
C THR A 93 9.12 -17.06 -9.11
N VAL A 94 10.44 -16.86 -9.23
CA VAL A 94 11.39 -17.16 -8.15
C VAL A 94 11.11 -16.31 -6.91
N ILE A 95 10.86 -15.00 -7.08
CA ILE A 95 10.50 -14.09 -5.97
C ILE A 95 9.23 -14.56 -5.27
N LEU A 96 8.21 -14.96 -6.05
CA LEU A 96 6.95 -15.48 -5.52
C LEU A 96 7.19 -16.72 -4.64
N PHE A 97 7.99 -17.69 -5.11
CA PHE A 97 8.30 -18.87 -4.31
C PHE A 97 9.13 -18.54 -3.07
N ILE A 98 10.14 -17.66 -3.18
CA ILE A 98 10.92 -17.19 -2.02
C ILE A 98 10.01 -16.58 -0.96
N LEU A 99 9.06 -15.73 -1.36
CA LEU A 99 8.10 -15.12 -0.44
C LEU A 99 7.23 -16.16 0.26
N LEU A 100 6.72 -17.15 -0.47
CA LEU A 100 5.89 -18.23 0.09
C LEU A 100 6.69 -19.12 1.06
N PHE A 101 7.90 -19.55 0.68
CA PHE A 101 8.75 -20.36 1.55
C PHE A 101 9.18 -19.59 2.80
N HIS A 102 9.62 -18.34 2.64
CA HIS A 102 9.99 -17.50 3.78
C HIS A 102 8.78 -17.29 4.71
N SER A 103 7.61 -16.99 4.15
CA SER A 103 6.36 -16.85 4.92
C SER A 103 6.04 -18.11 5.73
N ALA A 104 6.17 -19.29 5.14
CA ALA A 104 5.92 -20.56 5.82
C ALA A 104 6.92 -20.81 6.96
N LEU A 105 8.22 -20.60 6.72
CA LEU A 105 9.28 -20.81 7.70
C LEU A 105 9.19 -19.90 8.93
N VAL A 106 8.64 -18.70 8.78
CA VAL A 106 8.49 -17.75 9.89
C VAL A 106 7.09 -17.75 10.52
N SER A 107 6.14 -18.52 9.99
CA SER A 107 4.72 -18.54 10.43
C SER A 107 4.56 -18.80 11.93
N GLU A 108 5.34 -19.72 12.49
CA GLU A 108 5.29 -20.05 13.92
C GLU A 108 6.02 -19.03 14.80
N LYS A 109 7.06 -18.38 14.27
CA LYS A 109 7.96 -17.48 15.01
C LYS A 109 7.46 -16.04 15.03
N ASP A 110 7.01 -15.54 13.88
CA ASP A 110 6.53 -14.17 13.69
C ASP A 110 5.36 -14.15 12.71
N LYS A 111 4.15 -14.21 13.27
CA LYS A 111 2.89 -14.18 12.50
C LYS A 111 2.72 -12.89 11.70
N ASN A 112 3.22 -11.74 12.17
CA ASN A 112 3.03 -10.48 11.44
C ASN A 112 3.95 -10.43 10.23
N LEU A 113 5.20 -10.88 10.36
CA LEU A 113 6.12 -10.99 9.24
C LEU A 113 5.60 -11.99 8.20
N SER A 114 5.16 -13.18 8.62
CA SER A 114 4.57 -14.18 7.73
C SER A 114 3.41 -13.61 6.91
N ARG A 115 2.44 -12.95 7.56
CA ARG A 115 1.29 -12.32 6.89
C ARG A 115 1.71 -11.24 5.90
N PHE A 116 2.67 -10.39 6.25
CA PHE A 116 3.22 -9.39 5.34
C PHE A 116 3.86 -10.03 4.10
N LEU A 117 4.68 -11.07 4.28
CA LEU A 117 5.31 -11.80 3.17
C LEU A 117 4.27 -12.43 2.24
N MET A 118 3.17 -12.99 2.78
CA MET A 118 2.05 -13.47 1.96
C MET A 118 1.44 -12.37 1.11
N THR A 119 1.26 -11.16 1.66
CA THR A 119 0.67 -10.05 0.89
C THR A 119 1.59 -9.55 -0.22
N LEU A 120 2.91 -9.65 -0.04
CA LEU A 120 3.88 -9.29 -1.07
C LEU A 120 3.84 -10.20 -2.29
N VAL A 121 3.31 -11.42 -2.19
CA VAL A 121 3.13 -12.35 -3.32
C VAL A 121 2.23 -11.76 -4.41
N LEU A 122 1.31 -10.86 -4.06
CA LEU A 122 0.38 -10.27 -5.01
C LEU A 122 1.10 -9.44 -6.09
N ALA A 123 2.18 -8.74 -5.75
CA ALA A 123 2.94 -7.95 -6.72
C ALA A 123 3.58 -8.79 -7.85
N PRO A 124 4.42 -9.82 -7.58
CA PRO A 124 4.94 -10.68 -8.62
C PRO A 124 3.84 -11.49 -9.31
N LEU A 125 2.76 -11.87 -8.61
CA LEU A 125 1.63 -12.56 -9.24
C LEU A 125 0.95 -11.68 -10.32
N ILE A 126 0.66 -10.41 -10.00
CA ILE A 126 0.10 -9.45 -10.96
C ILE A 126 1.01 -9.36 -12.19
N ARG A 127 2.34 -9.27 -11.99
CA ARG A 127 3.26 -9.15 -13.13
C ARG A 127 3.36 -10.42 -13.97
N ILE A 128 3.44 -11.59 -13.34
CA ILE A 128 3.46 -12.89 -14.04
C ILE A 128 2.21 -13.01 -14.93
N LEU A 129 1.03 -12.72 -14.37
CA LEU A 129 -0.23 -12.78 -15.11
C LEU A 129 -0.25 -11.77 -16.24
N SER A 130 0.18 -10.53 -15.99
CA SER A 130 0.21 -9.45 -16.97
C SER A 130 1.07 -9.78 -18.19
N LEU A 131 2.25 -10.36 -17.96
CA LEU A 131 3.21 -10.71 -19.04
C LEU A 131 2.91 -12.04 -19.73
N SER A 132 2.13 -12.93 -19.11
CA SER A 132 1.85 -14.27 -19.65
C SER A 132 0.59 -14.32 -20.53
N MET A 133 -0.16 -13.22 -20.64
CA MET A 133 -1.42 -13.23 -21.39
C MET A 133 -1.19 -13.15 -22.90
N PRO A 134 -1.77 -14.06 -23.70
CA PRO A 134 -1.67 -14.02 -25.15
C PRO A 134 -2.61 -12.96 -25.73
N LEU A 135 -2.11 -11.73 -25.87
CA LEU A 135 -2.86 -10.60 -26.48
C LEU A 135 -3.27 -10.85 -27.94
N VAL A 136 -2.72 -11.88 -28.59
CA VAL A 136 -3.09 -12.29 -29.96
C VAL A 136 -4.52 -12.82 -30.04
N HIS A 137 -5.04 -13.40 -28.95
CA HIS A 137 -6.36 -14.06 -28.93
C HIS A 137 -7.43 -13.27 -28.17
N PHE A 138 -7.02 -12.28 -27.38
CA PHE A 138 -7.92 -11.54 -26.49
C PHE A 138 -7.82 -10.04 -26.71
N SER A 139 -8.95 -9.34 -26.59
CA SER A 139 -8.95 -7.88 -26.62
C SER A 139 -8.18 -7.32 -25.41
N ARG A 140 -7.60 -6.13 -25.57
CA ARG A 140 -6.88 -5.43 -24.48
C ARG A 140 -7.81 -5.08 -23.29
N ILE A 141 -9.13 -5.01 -23.49
CA ILE A 141 -10.10 -4.83 -22.39
C ILE A 141 -10.31 -6.15 -21.63
N SER A 142 -10.45 -7.27 -22.34
CA SER A 142 -10.60 -8.61 -21.73
C SER A 142 -9.38 -9.01 -20.89
N TRP A 143 -8.20 -8.51 -21.25
CA TRP A 143 -6.95 -8.70 -20.51
C TRP A 143 -7.07 -8.28 -19.03
N PHE A 144 -7.70 -7.13 -18.74
CA PHE A 144 -7.91 -6.67 -17.37
C PHE A 144 -8.74 -7.66 -16.56
N ILE A 145 -9.86 -8.15 -17.12
CA ILE A 145 -10.72 -9.15 -16.45
C ILE A 145 -9.93 -10.44 -16.18
N LEU A 146 -9.22 -10.94 -17.19
CA LEU A 146 -8.49 -12.22 -17.10
C LEU A 146 -7.38 -12.18 -16.05
N ILE A 147 -6.73 -11.04 -15.83
CA ILE A 147 -5.76 -10.85 -14.75
C ILE A 147 -6.48 -10.68 -13.41
N SER A 148 -7.55 -9.89 -13.38
CA SER A 148 -8.23 -9.57 -12.13
C SER A 148 -8.83 -10.78 -11.45
N ILE A 149 -9.35 -11.77 -12.19
CA ILE A 149 -9.95 -12.99 -11.59
C ILE A 149 -8.96 -13.73 -10.66
N PRO A 150 -7.79 -14.19 -11.12
CA PRO A 150 -6.83 -14.87 -10.26
C PRO A 150 -6.25 -13.96 -9.17
N VAL A 151 -6.10 -12.66 -9.42
CA VAL A 151 -5.63 -11.71 -8.39
C VAL A 151 -6.68 -11.52 -7.29
N PHE A 152 -7.97 -11.44 -7.63
CA PHE A 152 -9.06 -11.43 -6.65
C PHE A 152 -9.06 -12.72 -5.82
N ILE A 153 -8.89 -13.88 -6.45
CA ILE A 153 -8.80 -15.16 -5.73
C ILE A 153 -7.64 -15.14 -4.73
N ALA A 154 -6.45 -14.70 -5.15
CA ALA A 154 -5.28 -14.63 -4.29
C ALA A 154 -5.46 -13.62 -3.15
N LEU A 155 -6.02 -12.45 -3.44
CA LEU A 155 -6.34 -11.39 -2.48
C LEU A 155 -7.33 -11.87 -1.41
N LEU A 156 -8.46 -12.45 -1.83
CA LEU A 156 -9.49 -12.97 -0.93
C LEU A 156 -8.95 -14.15 -0.11
N THR A 157 -8.12 -15.01 -0.70
CA THR A 157 -7.43 -16.09 0.02
C THR A 157 -6.49 -15.53 1.09
N CYS A 158 -5.71 -14.49 0.77
CA CYS A 158 -4.87 -13.82 1.77
C CYS A 158 -5.70 -13.23 2.90
N MET A 159 -6.82 -12.56 2.59
CA MET A 159 -7.72 -12.02 3.62
C MET A 159 -8.29 -13.13 4.51
N TRP A 160 -8.73 -14.24 3.90
CA TRP A 160 -9.30 -15.39 4.60
C TRP A 160 -8.30 -16.05 5.54
N VAL A 161 -7.10 -16.38 5.05
CA VAL A 161 -6.02 -17.00 5.86
C VAL A 161 -5.59 -16.09 7.01
N GLN A 162 -5.63 -14.77 6.81
CA GLN A 162 -5.28 -13.79 7.85
C GLN A 162 -6.41 -13.49 8.83
N GLY A 163 -7.63 -13.96 8.57
CA GLY A 163 -8.83 -13.64 9.36
C GLY A 163 -9.23 -12.16 9.27
N LEU A 164 -8.95 -11.50 8.14
CA LEU A 164 -9.25 -10.10 7.93
C LEU A 164 -10.69 -9.90 7.44
N ARG A 165 -11.34 -8.86 7.96
CA ARG A 165 -12.65 -8.42 7.50
C ARG A 165 -12.50 -7.32 6.45
N ALA A 166 -13.53 -7.12 5.63
CA ALA A 166 -13.59 -6.05 4.63
C ALA A 166 -13.21 -4.66 5.21
N LYS A 167 -13.68 -4.34 6.41
CA LYS A 167 -13.36 -3.08 7.11
C LYS A 167 -11.87 -2.93 7.49
N ASP A 168 -11.14 -4.03 7.70
CA ASP A 168 -9.73 -3.99 8.11
C ASP A 168 -8.84 -3.54 6.94
N VAL A 169 -9.27 -3.83 5.71
CA VAL A 169 -8.63 -3.44 4.45
C VAL A 169 -9.31 -2.22 3.79
N GLY A 170 -10.11 -1.48 4.55
CA GLY A 170 -10.71 -0.21 4.11
C GLY A 170 -11.92 -0.31 3.19
N VAL A 171 -12.50 -1.51 3.03
CA VAL A 171 -13.78 -1.69 2.33
C VAL A 171 -14.92 -1.36 3.30
N TYR A 172 -15.16 -0.05 3.47
CA TYR A 172 -16.32 0.49 4.17
C TYR A 172 -16.57 1.94 3.74
N SER A 173 -17.80 2.43 3.89
CA SER A 173 -18.16 3.79 3.51
C SER A 173 -17.47 4.83 4.41
N PRO A 174 -16.79 5.83 3.84
CA PRO A 174 -16.11 6.84 4.63
C PRO A 174 -17.11 7.62 5.49
N LYS A 175 -16.66 8.06 6.67
CA LYS A 175 -17.47 8.91 7.55
C LYS A 175 -17.71 10.26 6.87
N LEU A 176 -18.87 10.88 7.09
CA LEU A 176 -19.23 12.19 6.49
C LEU A 176 -18.18 13.28 6.68
N LYS A 177 -17.46 13.28 7.82
CA LYS A 177 -16.35 14.22 8.08
C LYS A 177 -15.16 14.10 7.11
N HIS A 178 -15.06 12.97 6.39
CA HIS A 178 -14.00 12.69 5.43
C HIS A 178 -14.47 12.88 3.98
N THR A 179 -15.76 13.14 3.74
CA THR A 179 -16.31 13.39 2.40
C THR A 179 -15.55 14.47 1.62
N PRO A 180 -15.08 15.60 2.21
CA PRO A 180 -14.30 16.58 1.46
C PRO A 180 -12.95 16.03 0.96
N VAL A 181 -12.31 15.13 1.71
CA VAL A 181 -11.05 14.49 1.31
C VAL A 181 -11.31 13.50 0.18
N GLU A 182 -12.34 12.67 0.30
CA GLU A 182 -12.72 11.69 -0.73
C GLU A 182 -13.12 12.39 -2.04
N ALA A 183 -13.94 13.47 -1.94
CA ALA A 183 -14.32 14.28 -3.09
C ALA A 183 -13.11 14.96 -3.73
N GLY A 184 -12.19 15.52 -2.93
CA GLY A 184 -10.96 16.13 -3.44
C GLY A 184 -10.09 15.14 -4.23
N VAL A 185 -9.98 13.90 -3.76
CA VAL A 185 -9.21 12.83 -4.42
C VAL A 185 -9.89 12.38 -5.72
N ILE A 186 -11.23 12.30 -5.75
CA ILE A 186 -11.99 11.99 -6.97
C ILE A 186 -11.83 13.12 -7.99
N LEU A 187 -11.90 14.39 -7.57
CA LEU A 187 -11.72 15.54 -8.47
C LEU A 187 -10.30 15.59 -9.05
N LEU A 188 -9.29 15.18 -8.27
CA LEU A 188 -7.90 15.08 -8.72
C LEU A 188 -7.72 14.05 -9.85
N ALA A 189 -8.63 13.07 -9.98
CA ALA A 189 -8.49 12.00 -10.97
C ALA A 189 -8.43 12.50 -12.42
N THR A 190 -9.22 13.52 -12.75
CA THR A 190 -9.31 14.03 -14.14
C THR A 190 -8.00 14.67 -14.61
N PRO A 191 -7.42 15.68 -13.91
CA PRO A 191 -6.15 16.26 -14.35
C PRO A 191 -5.01 15.23 -14.31
N VAL A 192 -5.01 14.30 -13.35
CA VAL A 192 -4.01 13.24 -13.27
C VAL A 192 -4.08 12.30 -14.47
N GLY A 193 -5.27 11.82 -14.84
CA GLY A 193 -5.43 10.96 -16.02
C GLY A 193 -5.05 11.65 -17.33
N ILE A 194 -5.28 12.97 -17.45
CA ILE A 194 -4.80 13.75 -18.61
C ILE A 194 -3.26 13.82 -18.61
N VAL A 195 -2.64 14.11 -17.47
CA VAL A 195 -1.17 14.17 -17.35
C VAL A 195 -0.55 12.80 -17.69
N GLU A 196 -1.11 11.73 -17.16
CA GLU A 196 -0.68 10.35 -17.44
C GLU A 196 -0.81 10.01 -18.93
N TYR A 197 -1.92 10.40 -19.57
CA TYR A 197 -2.07 10.26 -21.02
C TYR A 197 -0.99 11.03 -21.78
N GLN A 198 -0.64 12.25 -21.38
CA GLN A 198 0.42 13.01 -22.06
C GLN A 198 1.81 12.38 -21.90
N ILE A 199 2.02 11.59 -20.83
CA ILE A 199 3.25 10.85 -20.59
C ILE A 199 3.29 9.55 -21.43
N LEU A 200 2.21 8.77 -21.41
CA LEU A 200 2.18 7.41 -21.99
C LEU A 200 1.68 7.36 -23.43
N LYS A 201 0.77 8.27 -23.80
CA LYS A 201 0.09 8.35 -25.10
C LYS A 201 -0.37 6.98 -25.63
N PRO A 202 -1.17 6.22 -24.86
CA PRO A 202 -1.63 4.92 -25.31
C PRO A 202 -2.48 5.05 -26.58
N ALA A 203 -2.29 4.13 -27.52
CA ALA A 203 -3.14 4.05 -28.70
C ALA A 203 -4.60 3.79 -28.29
N PRO A 204 -5.58 4.47 -28.93
CA PRO A 204 -6.99 4.28 -28.64
C PRO A 204 -7.39 2.82 -28.86
N PHE A 205 -8.36 2.35 -28.07
CA PHE A 205 -8.94 1.04 -28.29
C PHE A 205 -9.75 1.03 -29.58
N LEU A 206 -9.32 0.23 -30.55
CA LEU A 206 -10.05 0.00 -31.79
C LEU A 206 -11.45 -0.57 -31.48
N GLY A 207 -12.50 0.06 -32.02
CA GLY A 207 -13.89 -0.41 -31.89
C GLY A 207 -14.70 0.19 -30.73
N LEU A 208 -14.12 1.06 -29.90
CA LEU A 208 -14.86 1.80 -28.86
C LEU A 208 -15.66 2.99 -29.42
N GLU A 209 -15.39 3.40 -30.66
CA GLU A 209 -16.14 4.40 -31.42
C GLU A 209 -17.61 3.98 -31.70
N VAL A 210 -17.98 2.72 -31.43
CA VAL A 210 -19.22 2.10 -31.94
C VAL A 210 -20.38 2.09 -30.93
N GLY A 211 -20.23 2.64 -29.71
CA GLY A 211 -21.42 2.94 -28.88
C GLY A 211 -21.24 3.11 -27.37
N ALA A 212 -22.19 3.82 -26.75
CA ALA A 212 -22.22 4.13 -25.32
C ALA A 212 -22.17 2.89 -24.41
N ALA A 213 -22.72 1.75 -24.86
CA ALA A 213 -22.68 0.50 -24.10
C ALA A 213 -21.24 -0.03 -23.89
N ASN A 214 -20.41 0.02 -24.94
CA ASN A 214 -19.01 -0.42 -24.85
C ASN A 214 -18.19 0.49 -23.93
N PHE A 215 -18.45 1.80 -23.95
CA PHE A 215 -17.83 2.76 -23.04
C PHE A 215 -18.19 2.48 -21.58
N ILE A 216 -19.46 2.21 -21.28
CA ILE A 216 -19.92 1.90 -19.92
C ILE A 216 -19.26 0.60 -19.43
N VAL A 217 -19.25 -0.45 -20.25
CA VAL A 217 -18.63 -1.74 -19.90
C VAL A 217 -17.13 -1.55 -19.63
N ALA A 218 -16.40 -0.87 -20.51
CA ALA A 218 -14.98 -0.59 -20.32
C ALA A 218 -14.71 0.25 -19.05
N SER A 219 -15.56 1.25 -18.79
CA SER A 219 -15.46 2.08 -17.58
C SER A 219 -15.68 1.28 -16.30
N LEU A 220 -16.68 0.39 -16.28
CA LEU A 220 -16.91 -0.52 -15.16
C LEU A 220 -15.72 -1.47 -14.96
N ILE A 221 -15.14 -1.97 -16.04
CA ILE A 221 -13.93 -2.80 -15.98
C ILE A 221 -12.79 -2.01 -15.34
N PHE A 222 -12.50 -0.78 -15.75
CA PHE A 222 -11.45 0.03 -15.09
C PHE A 222 -11.77 0.33 -13.63
N ILE A 223 -13.01 0.67 -13.28
CA ILE A 223 -13.38 0.93 -11.89
C ILE A 223 -13.19 -0.32 -11.01
N ILE A 224 -13.51 -1.52 -11.50
CA ILE A 224 -13.45 -2.75 -10.71
C ILE A 224 -12.06 -3.39 -10.75
N CYS A 225 -11.52 -3.58 -11.96
CA CYS A 225 -10.34 -4.40 -12.23
C CYS A 225 -9.02 -3.69 -11.95
N THR A 226 -8.97 -2.37 -12.10
CA THR A 226 -7.77 -1.57 -11.76
C THR A 226 -8.05 -0.71 -10.55
N GLY A 227 -9.07 0.17 -10.62
CA GLY A 227 -9.38 1.11 -9.54
C GLY A 227 -9.67 0.45 -8.19
N PHE A 228 -10.59 -0.51 -8.13
CA PHE A 228 -10.91 -1.19 -6.88
C PHE A 228 -9.89 -2.27 -6.51
N LEU A 229 -9.61 -3.20 -7.42
CA LEU A 229 -8.74 -4.34 -7.14
C LEU A 229 -7.33 -3.91 -6.73
N GLU A 230 -6.68 -3.02 -7.49
CA GLU A 230 -5.30 -2.63 -7.18
C GLU A 230 -5.25 -1.86 -5.87
N GLU A 231 -6.17 -0.92 -5.64
CA GLU A 231 -6.21 -0.19 -4.38
C GLU A 231 -6.51 -1.11 -3.18
N LEU A 232 -7.32 -2.14 -3.37
CA LEU A 232 -7.55 -3.16 -2.33
C LEU A 232 -6.29 -3.99 -2.07
N VAL A 233 -5.50 -4.32 -3.11
CA VAL A 233 -4.20 -5.00 -2.97
C VAL A 233 -3.19 -4.11 -2.24
N PHE A 234 -2.95 -2.89 -2.75
CA PHE A 234 -1.88 -2.02 -2.28
C PHE A 234 -2.27 -1.27 -0.99
N ARG A 235 -3.37 -0.51 -1.00
CA ARG A 235 -3.77 0.38 0.12
C ARG A 235 -4.62 -0.36 1.15
N GLY A 236 -5.37 -1.35 0.71
CA GLY A 236 -6.13 -2.22 1.58
C GLY A 236 -5.24 -3.21 2.33
N LEU A 237 -4.71 -4.21 1.63
CA LEU A 237 -4.10 -5.38 2.22
C LEU A 237 -2.59 -5.20 2.54
N LEU A 238 -1.80 -4.72 1.57
CA LEU A 238 -0.35 -4.58 1.73
C LEU A 238 0.01 -3.45 2.70
N GLN A 239 -0.61 -2.28 2.57
CA GLN A 239 -0.40 -1.16 3.48
C GLN A 239 -0.85 -1.52 4.90
N TYR A 240 -2.00 -2.20 5.07
CA TYR A 240 -2.44 -2.68 6.39
C TYR A 240 -1.39 -3.56 7.06
N ASN A 241 -0.86 -4.56 6.34
CA ASN A 241 0.12 -5.48 6.91
C ASN A 241 1.47 -4.81 7.18
N THR A 242 1.93 -3.91 6.30
CA THR A 242 3.20 -3.19 6.48
C THR A 242 3.14 -2.26 7.70
N ILE A 243 2.05 -1.51 7.87
CA ILE A 243 1.86 -0.64 9.03
C ILE A 243 1.81 -1.44 10.33
N LYS A 244 1.15 -2.60 10.31
CA LYS A 244 1.06 -3.49 11.47
C LYS A 244 2.41 -4.13 11.82
N LEU A 245 3.25 -4.40 10.83
CA LEU A 245 4.56 -5.00 11.01
C LEU A 245 5.61 -3.98 11.50
N ILE A 246 5.62 -2.77 10.92
CA ILE A 246 6.69 -1.79 11.11
C ILE A 246 6.17 -0.52 11.78
N ASP A 247 5.60 0.38 10.97
CA ASP A 247 4.94 1.61 11.38
C ASP A 247 4.20 2.28 10.20
N ARG A 248 3.45 3.34 10.52
CA ARG A 248 2.64 4.13 9.60
C ARG A 248 3.41 4.64 8.38
N TRP A 249 4.51 5.35 8.62
CA TRP A 249 5.19 6.10 7.56
C TRP A 249 5.93 5.16 6.62
N TRP A 250 6.53 4.10 7.18
CA TRP A 250 7.11 3.04 6.37
C TRP A 250 6.08 2.31 5.53
N GLY A 251 4.89 2.00 6.07
CA GLY A 251 3.81 1.42 5.29
C GLY A 251 3.37 2.28 4.11
N ILE A 252 3.29 3.59 4.30
CA ILE A 252 2.95 4.55 3.24
C ILE A 252 4.05 4.58 2.16
N VAL A 253 5.30 4.81 2.56
CA VAL A 253 6.42 4.96 1.60
C VAL A 253 6.69 3.66 0.87
N PHE A 254 6.72 2.53 1.58
CA PHE A 254 7.02 1.22 1.00
C PHE A 254 6.00 0.82 -0.07
N VAL A 255 4.70 0.95 0.24
CA VAL A 255 3.65 0.59 -0.72
C VAL A 255 3.65 1.54 -1.92
N SER A 256 3.91 2.82 -1.70
CA SER A 256 4.01 3.81 -2.80
C SER A 256 5.21 3.53 -3.71
N MET A 257 6.36 3.14 -3.12
CA MET A 257 7.53 2.71 -3.89
C MET A 257 7.28 1.41 -4.64
N LEU A 258 6.63 0.42 -4.03
CA LEU A 258 6.31 -0.82 -4.74
C LEU A 258 5.37 -0.57 -5.92
N PHE A 259 4.36 0.30 -5.74
CA PHE A 259 3.47 0.70 -6.82
C PHE A 259 4.22 1.39 -7.96
N CYS A 260 5.12 2.33 -7.62
CA CYS A 260 6.02 2.98 -8.59
C CYS A 260 6.91 2.00 -9.36
N VAL A 261 7.53 1.04 -8.67
CA VAL A 261 8.38 0.02 -9.30
C VAL A 261 7.58 -0.82 -10.31
N LEU A 262 6.32 -1.12 -10.02
CA LEU A 262 5.44 -1.82 -10.96
C LEU A 262 4.96 -0.94 -12.14
N HIS A 263 5.37 0.33 -12.24
CA HIS A 263 5.13 1.15 -13.44
C HIS A 263 6.36 1.21 -14.36
N VAL A 264 7.50 0.64 -13.95
CA VAL A 264 8.74 0.61 -14.75
C VAL A 264 8.53 -0.06 -16.12
N GLY A 265 7.65 -1.06 -16.20
CA GLY A 265 7.29 -1.73 -17.45
C GLY A 265 6.65 -0.82 -18.51
N ASN A 266 6.17 0.38 -18.15
CA ASN A 266 5.62 1.35 -19.11
C ASN A 266 6.71 2.12 -19.89
N LEU A 267 7.99 1.90 -19.56
CA LEU A 267 9.15 2.52 -20.24
C LEU A 267 9.18 4.06 -20.17
N ALA A 268 8.40 4.66 -19.26
CA ALA A 268 8.35 6.09 -19.04
C ALA A 268 8.74 6.41 -17.58
N LEU A 269 9.89 7.05 -17.37
CA LEU A 269 10.34 7.42 -16.02
C LEU A 269 9.36 8.39 -15.33
N LEU A 270 8.78 9.32 -16.09
CA LEU A 270 7.79 10.26 -15.56
C LEU A 270 6.52 9.56 -15.07
N ASP A 271 6.14 8.44 -15.69
CA ASP A 271 5.02 7.62 -15.25
C ASP A 271 5.30 6.95 -13.90
N CYS A 272 6.51 6.44 -13.70
CA CYS A 272 6.95 5.92 -12.39
C CYS A 272 6.89 6.99 -11.30
N VAL A 273 7.35 8.21 -11.61
CA VAL A 273 7.28 9.34 -10.67
C VAL A 273 5.83 9.71 -10.36
N LEU A 274 4.96 9.76 -11.36
CA LEU A 274 3.54 10.03 -11.17
C LEU A 274 2.87 8.96 -10.30
N ALA A 275 3.12 7.68 -10.61
CA ALA A 275 2.62 6.54 -9.85
C ALA A 275 3.09 6.57 -8.38
N PHE A 276 4.35 6.94 -8.11
CA PHE A 276 4.84 7.14 -6.75
C PHE A 276 4.06 8.25 -6.03
N LEU A 277 3.91 9.42 -6.65
CA LEU A 277 3.30 10.60 -6.03
C LEU A 277 1.81 10.38 -5.75
N ILE A 278 1.06 9.89 -6.74
CA ILE A 278 -0.36 9.56 -6.57
C ILE A 278 -0.52 8.42 -5.57
N GLY A 279 0.34 7.40 -5.66
CA GLY A 279 0.32 6.30 -4.73
C GLY A 279 0.56 6.73 -3.27
N PHE A 280 1.44 7.70 -3.06
CA PHE A 280 1.72 8.30 -1.76
C PHE A 280 0.54 9.10 -1.22
N ILE A 281 -0.09 9.92 -2.07
CA ILE A 281 -1.32 10.66 -1.73
C ILE A 281 -2.43 9.67 -1.32
N PHE A 282 -2.65 8.63 -2.12
CA PHE A 282 -3.66 7.60 -1.87
C PHE A 282 -3.38 6.85 -0.56
N SER A 283 -2.13 6.50 -0.29
CA SER A 283 -1.75 5.87 0.98
C SER A 283 -1.98 6.78 2.19
N ILE A 284 -1.76 8.09 2.09
CA ILE A 284 -2.11 9.06 3.14
C ILE A 284 -3.63 9.14 3.33
N VAL A 285 -4.39 9.21 2.23
CA VAL A 285 -5.86 9.28 2.28
C VAL A 285 -6.41 8.05 2.97
N ARG A 286 -5.97 6.85 2.57
CA ARG A 286 -6.37 5.60 3.21
C ARG A 286 -6.03 5.61 4.69
N GLU A 287 -4.86 6.09 5.09
CA GLU A 287 -4.50 6.14 6.52
C GLU A 287 -5.34 7.15 7.31
N LYS A 288 -5.75 8.26 6.67
CA LYS A 288 -6.52 9.33 7.29
C LYS A 288 -8.02 9.00 7.40
N THR A 289 -8.62 8.45 6.34
CA THR A 289 -10.06 8.18 6.24
C THR A 289 -10.40 6.74 6.65
N GLY A 290 -9.40 5.85 6.57
CA GLY A 290 -9.52 4.40 6.74
C GLY A 290 -10.23 3.69 5.59
N SER A 291 -10.76 4.43 4.60
CA SER A 291 -11.50 3.88 3.46
C SER A 291 -10.64 3.91 2.19
N ILE A 292 -10.87 2.95 1.29
CA ILE A 292 -10.32 2.98 -0.07
C ILE A 292 -11.33 3.50 -1.11
N TYR A 293 -12.56 3.86 -0.70
CA TYR A 293 -13.65 4.13 -1.64
C TYR A 293 -13.35 5.24 -2.66
N GLY A 294 -13.07 6.47 -2.21
CA GLY A 294 -12.80 7.58 -3.13
C GLY A 294 -11.48 7.40 -3.87
N ILE A 295 -10.52 6.70 -3.27
CA ILE A 295 -9.27 6.31 -3.91
C ILE A 295 -9.51 5.36 -5.09
N SER A 296 -10.31 4.31 -4.88
CA SER A 296 -10.64 3.35 -5.94
C SER A 296 -11.43 3.97 -7.08
N VAL A 297 -12.38 4.84 -6.76
CA VAL A 297 -13.12 5.61 -7.78
C VAL A 297 -12.16 6.54 -8.54
N SER A 298 -11.28 7.25 -7.83
CA SER A 298 -10.28 8.14 -8.43
C SER A 298 -9.36 7.38 -9.38
N HIS A 299 -8.79 6.27 -8.95
CA HIS A 299 -7.90 5.44 -9.78
C HIS A 299 -8.63 4.86 -11.01
N GLY A 300 -9.88 4.40 -10.86
CA GLY A 300 -10.66 3.97 -12.01
C GLY A 300 -10.95 5.10 -13.00
N ILE A 301 -11.25 6.32 -12.50
CA ILE A 301 -11.44 7.51 -13.35
C ILE A 301 -10.14 7.88 -14.07
N ILE A 302 -8.98 7.84 -13.39
CA ILE A 302 -7.67 8.07 -14.00
C ILE A 302 -7.50 7.16 -15.21
N ASN A 303 -7.75 5.85 -15.06
CA ASN A 303 -7.67 4.88 -16.16
C ASN A 303 -8.72 5.09 -17.26
N ILE A 304 -9.95 5.50 -16.91
CA ILE A 304 -10.98 5.87 -17.89
C ILE A 304 -10.50 7.07 -18.73
N ILE A 305 -9.95 8.10 -18.09
CA ILE A 305 -9.42 9.26 -18.79
C ILE A 305 -8.23 8.86 -19.67
N LEU A 306 -7.26 8.12 -19.11
CA LEU A 306 -6.06 7.67 -19.79
C LEU A 306 -6.38 6.83 -21.05
N PHE A 307 -7.26 5.84 -20.94
CA PHE A 307 -7.44 4.84 -22.00
C PHE A 307 -8.69 5.03 -22.86
N LEU A 308 -9.73 5.73 -22.37
CA LEU A 308 -11.01 5.88 -23.09
C LEU A 308 -11.28 7.30 -23.55
N VAL A 309 -11.00 8.31 -22.72
CA VAL A 309 -11.40 9.69 -23.02
C VAL A 309 -10.28 10.46 -23.72
N ALA A 310 -9.12 10.62 -23.10
CA ALA A 310 -8.03 11.43 -23.63
C ALA A 310 -7.57 11.04 -25.05
N PRO A 311 -7.46 9.74 -25.42
CA PRO A 311 -7.12 9.34 -26.79
C PRO A 311 -8.10 9.79 -27.87
N LEU A 312 -9.32 10.25 -27.52
CA LEU A 312 -10.33 10.73 -28.47
C LEU A 312 -10.22 12.25 -28.75
N TYR A 313 -9.50 12.99 -27.91
CA TYR A 313 -9.45 14.46 -27.95
C TYR A 313 -8.05 15.03 -28.19
N PHE A 314 -7.00 14.22 -27.99
CA PHE A 314 -5.59 14.60 -28.14
C PHE A 314 -4.90 13.69 -29.16
#